data_AF-A0AAV8Y4Z5-F1
#
_entry.id   AF-A0AAV8Y4Z5-F1
#
_cell.length_a   1.000
_cell.length_b   1.000
_cell.length_c   1.000
_cell.angle_alpha   90.00
_cell.angle_beta   90.00
_cell.angle_gamma   90.00
#
_symmetry.space_group_name_H-M   'P 1'
#
loop_
_entity.id
_entity.type
_entity.pdbx_description
1 polymer ?
#
loop_
_entity_poly.entity_id
_entity_poly.type
_entity_poly.pdbx_seq_one_letter_code
_entity_poly.pdbx_strand_id
1 'polypeptide(L)' 'MVKLTERERIEILCMIGFGDRIHTQKEVVGLFNETHLDWHPISQSMVIIYSVDEYLFRKIDEHY' A
#
# COMPACT_ATOMS: atom_id res chain seq x y z
N MET A 1 -13.81 -11.29 2.46
CA MET A 1 -12.54 -10.59 2.12
C MET A 1 -12.17 -9.71 3.29
N VAL A 2 -10.94 -9.78 3.78
CA VAL A 2 -10.43 -8.83 4.78
C VAL A 2 -10.33 -7.46 4.09
N LYS A 3 -10.94 -6.44 4.70
CA LYS A 3 -10.94 -5.07 4.16
C LYS A 3 -9.83 -4.31 4.85
N LEU A 4 -8.90 -3.75 4.09
CA LEU A 4 -7.84 -2.92 4.64
C LEU A 4 -8.43 -1.62 5.19
N THR A 5 -7.90 -1.20 6.33
CA THR A 5 -8.12 0.11 6.92
C THR A 5 -7.57 1.21 6.03
N GLU A 6 -8.02 2.46 6.23
CA GLU A 6 -7.49 3.61 5.46
C GLU A 6 -5.98 3.75 5.65
N ARG A 7 -5.49 3.56 6.88
CA ARG A 7 -4.05 3.60 7.20
C ARG A 7 -3.26 2.56 6.40
N GLU A 8 -3.70 1.30 6.40
CA GLU A 8 -3.02 0.23 5.65
C GLU A 8 -2.98 0.51 4.13
N ARG A 9 -4.04 1.14 3.59
CA ARG A 9 -4.06 1.54 2.17
C ARG A 9 -3.09 2.67 1.87
N ILE A 10 -3.01 3.67 2.74
CA ILE A 10 -2.04 4.78 2.60
C ILE A 10 -0.62 4.24 2.65
N GLU A 11 -0.30 3.35 3.60
CA GLU A 11 1.02 2.71 3.69
C GLU A 11 1.37 1.96 2.40
N ILE A 12 0.45 1.17 1.84
CA ILE A 12 0.65 0.48 0.56
C ILE A 12 0.98 1.47 -0.56
N LEU A 13 0.25 2.59 -0.66
CA LEU A 13 0.47 3.60 -1.70
C LEU A 13 1.81 4.31 -1.52
N CYS A 14 2.18 4.66 -0.29
CA CYS A 14 3.50 5.21 0.03
C CYS A 14 4.61 4.23 -0.37
N MET A 15 4.45 2.94 -0.05
CA MET A 15 5.43 1.89 -0.40
C MET A 15 5.59 1.68 -1.90
N ILE A 16 4.53 1.86 -2.70
CA ILE A 16 4.63 1.80 -4.17
C ILE A 16 5.62 2.86 -4.69
N GLY A 17 5.57 4.07 -4.14
CA GLY A 17 6.46 5.18 -4.53
C GLY A 17 7.68 5.37 -3.63
N PHE A 18 7.94 4.47 -2.68
CA PHE A 18 8.98 4.67 -1.67
C PHE A 18 10.39 4.63 -2.29
N GLY A 19 11.24 5.61 -1.95
CA GLY A 19 12.60 5.72 -2.48
C GLY A 19 12.64 6.20 -3.94
N ASP A 20 13.71 5.86 -4.66
CA ASP A 20 13.98 6.41 -5.99
C ASP A 20 13.35 5.62 -7.15
N ARG A 21 12.48 4.65 -6.85
CA ARG A 21 11.85 3.79 -7.87
C ARG A 21 10.46 3.35 -7.48
N ILE A 22 9.67 3.02 -8.50
CA ILE A 22 8.36 2.39 -8.32
C ILE A 22 8.57 0.92 -7.97
N HIS A 23 7.98 0.48 -6.86
CA HIS A 23 8.00 -0.92 -6.42
C HIS A 23 6.91 -1.73 -7.11
N THR A 24 7.23 -2.98 -7.47
CA THR A 24 6.25 -3.94 -7.96
C THR A 24 5.32 -4.41 -6.84
N GLN A 25 4.14 -4.92 -7.18
CA GLN A 25 3.18 -5.46 -6.19
C GLN A 25 3.81 -6.54 -5.29
N LYS A 26 4.71 -7.36 -5.83
CA LYS A 26 5.42 -8.39 -5.06
C LYS A 26 6.34 -7.78 -4.01
N GLU A 27 7.08 -6.75 -4.40
CA GLU A 27 8.00 -6.04 -3.49
C GLU A 27 7.21 -5.32 -2.40
N VAL A 28 6.10 -4.66 -2.74
CA VAL A 28 5.22 -4.00 -1.76
C VAL A 28 4.63 -4.99 -0.76
N VAL A 29 4.19 -6.18 -1.21
CA VAL A 29 3.72 -7.23 -0.29
C VAL A 29 4.81 -7.69 0.66
N GLY A 30 6.03 -7.89 0.16
CA GLY A 30 7.18 -8.25 0.99
C GLY A 30 7.46 -7.17 2.03
N LEU A 31 7.65 -5.93 1.57
CA LEU A 31 7.97 -4.79 2.41
C LEU A 31 6.90 -4.55 3.49
N PHE A 32 5.62 -4.59 3.11
CA PHE A 32 4.52 -4.37 4.05
C PHE A 32 4.47 -5.45 5.14
N ASN A 33 4.54 -6.72 4.74
CA ASN A 33 4.45 -7.84 5.69
C ASN A 33 5.70 -7.93 6.58
N GLU A 34 6.87 -7.51 6.09
CA GLU A 34 8.11 -7.44 6.86
C GLU A 34 8.12 -6.23 7.82
N THR A 35 7.54 -5.10 7.41
CA THR A 35 7.49 -3.87 8.23
C THR A 35 6.41 -3.95 9.31
N HIS A 36 5.28 -4.60 9.03
CA HIS A 36 4.12 -4.66 9.92
C HIS A 36 3.83 -6.09 10.38
N LEU A 37 4.73 -6.64 11.20
CA LEU A 37 4.61 -8.01 11.73
C LEU A 37 3.35 -8.24 12.58
N ASP A 38 2.83 -7.19 13.21
CA ASP A 38 1.62 -7.23 14.04
C ASP A 38 0.31 -7.07 13.24
N TRP A 39 0.41 -6.79 11.94
CA TRP A 39 -0.75 -6.54 11.09
C TRP A 39 -1.13 -7.80 10.31
N HIS A 40 -2.35 -7.79 9.77
CA HIS A 40 -2.78 -8.91 8.95
C HIS A 40 -1.99 -8.90 7.64
N PRO A 41 -1.34 -10.02 7.26
CA PRO A 41 -0.52 -10.04 6.07
C PRO A 41 -1.38 -9.79 4.83
N ILE A 42 -0.84 -9.01 3.90
CA ILE A 42 -1.52 -8.69 2.65
C ILE A 42 -1.06 -9.62 1.52
N SER A 43 -1.90 -9.73 0.50
CA SER A 43 -1.58 -10.43 -0.74
C SER A 43 -1.47 -9.46 -1.92
N GLN A 44 -0.90 -9.92 -3.03
CA GLN A 44 -0.76 -9.10 -4.24
C GLN A 44 -2.11 -8.60 -4.77
N SER A 45 -3.16 -9.42 -4.69
CA SER A 45 -4.51 -9.03 -5.10
C SER A 45 -5.05 -7.86 -4.28
N MET A 46 -4.68 -7.77 -3.00
CA MET A 46 -5.07 -6.62 -2.17
C MET A 46 -4.35 -5.36 -2.65
N VAL A 47 -3.05 -5.43 -2.94
CA VAL A 47 -2.30 -4.28 -3.48
C VAL A 47 -2.97 -3.76 -4.76
N ILE A 48 -3.33 -4.65 -5.70
CA ILE A 48 -4.04 -4.25 -6.93
C ILE A 48 -5.33 -3.50 -6.63
N ILE A 49 -6.17 -4.04 -5.73
CA ILE A 49 -7.49 -3.46 -5.44
C ILE A 49 -7.36 -2.05 -4.86
N TYR A 50 -6.34 -1.80 -4.02
CA TYR A 50 -6.18 -0.53 -3.33
C TYR A 50 -5.24 0.45 -4.03
N SER A 51 -4.41 -0.01 -4.98
CA SER A 51 -3.52 0.84 -5.77
C SER A 51 -4.20 1.56 -6.93
N VAL A 52 -5.47 1.29 -7.23
CA VAL A 52 -6.24 2.00 -8.27
C VAL A 52 -7.20 3.05 -7.70
N ASP A 53 -7.12 3.29 -6.39
CA ASP A 53 -8.03 4.21 -5.70
C ASP A 53 -7.57 5.67 -5.92
N GLU A 54 -8.12 6.31 -6.96
CA GLU A 54 -7.84 7.71 -7.33
C GLU A 54 -8.09 8.69 -6.16
N TYR A 55 -9.05 8.38 -5.28
CA TYR A 55 -9.35 9.20 -4.11
C TYR A 55 -8.19 9.23 -3.11
N LEU A 56 -7.52 8.09 -2.90
CA LEU A 56 -6.34 8.06 -2.02
C LEU A 56 -5.13 8.75 -2.64
N PHE A 57 -4.92 8.66 -3.95
CA PHE A 57 -3.84 9.41 -4.62
C PHE A 57 -3.98 10.91 -4.40
N ARG A 58 -5.20 11.46 -4.57
CA ARG A 58 -5.47 12.88 -4.30
C ARG A 58 -5.24 13.27 -2.84
N LYS A 59 -5.64 12.43 -1.89
CA LYS A 59 -5.40 12.69 -0.46
C LYS A 59 -3.91 12.72 -0.09
N ILE A 60 -3.09 11.88 -0.70
CA ILE A 60 -1.63 11.87 -0.45
C ILE A 60 -1.01 13.16 -0.99
N ASP A 61 -1.42 13.61 -2.18
CA ASP A 61 -0.96 14.87 -2.80
C ASP A 61 -1.39 16.11 -1.98
N GLU A 62 -2.56 16.10 -1.36
CA GLU A 62 -3.02 17.20 -0.50
C GLU A 62 -2.25 17.33 0.82
N HIS A 63 -1.51 16.29 1.23
CA HIS A 63 -0.79 16.23 2.51
C HIS A 63 0.73 16.39 2.40
N TYR A 64 1.27 16.58 1.19
CA TYR A 64 2.70 16.83 0.90
C TYR A 64 2.90 18.06 0.02
#